data_AF-A0A2S9F7X8-F1
#
_entry.id   AF-A0A2S9F7X8-F1
#
_cell.length_a   1.000
_cell.length_b   1.000
_cell.length_c   1.000
_cell.angle_alpha   90.00
_cell.angle_beta   90.00
_cell.angle_gamma   90.00
#
_symmetry.space_group_name_H-M   'P 1'
#
loop_
_entity.id
_entity.type
_entity.pdbx_description
1 polymer ?
#
loop_
_entity_poly.entity_id
_entity_poly.type
_entity_poly.pdbx_seq_one_letter_code
_entity_poly.pdbx_strand_id
1 'polypeptide(L)'
;RSTRVEFWAFDILFLDGRSLLRAKYSDRRRLLEALAEHGGLIVPAQLDGDGPEALEFARAKRWEGVIAKKRDSTYQPGRRSASWIKDKIWKTQEVVIGGWRAGEGGRTSGIGALMLGIPTDGGLQFVGRVGTGFTEKALASLKKTLEPLRTDESPFTTRLTGPDAKGVTYVRPELVGEVRFSERTSDDRLRQASWRGLRPDKVPGEVVWE
;
A
#
# COMPACT_ATOMS: atom_id res chain seq x y z
N ARG A 1 1.94 -19.36 22.08
CA ARG A 1 3.09 -19.46 21.13
C ARG A 1 3.77 -18.10 21.08
N SER A 2 5.07 -18.00 21.36
CA SER A 2 5.81 -16.77 21.08
C SER A 2 6.14 -16.71 19.60
N THR A 3 5.97 -15.55 18.99
CA THR A 3 6.37 -15.30 17.61
C THR A 3 7.85 -14.98 17.58
N ARG A 4 8.61 -15.63 16.69
CA ARG A 4 10.03 -15.31 16.47
C ARG A 4 10.15 -13.90 15.90
N VAL A 5 11.02 -13.09 16.50
CA VAL A 5 11.35 -11.73 16.03
C VAL A 5 12.82 -11.73 15.63
N GLU A 6 13.12 -11.14 14.48
CA GLU A 6 14.48 -10.97 13.99
C GLU A 6 14.83 -9.49 13.85
N PHE A 7 16.09 -9.14 14.12
CA PHE A 7 16.60 -7.78 13.93
C PHE A 7 17.52 -7.74 12.72
N TRP A 8 17.05 -7.09 11.65
CA TRP A 8 17.78 -6.92 10.39
C TRP A 8 18.38 -5.51 10.35
N ALA A 9 19.68 -5.41 10.62
CA ALA A 9 20.39 -4.14 10.70
C ALA A 9 20.74 -3.58 9.31
N PHE A 10 20.55 -2.26 9.14
CA PHE A 10 20.73 -1.58 7.86
C PHE A 10 21.58 -0.31 7.92
N ASP A 11 22.02 0.09 9.12
CA ASP A 11 22.92 1.22 9.36
C ASP A 11 23.63 1.04 10.72
N ILE A 12 24.71 1.78 10.95
CA ILE A 12 25.43 1.85 12.22
C ILE A 12 25.68 3.32 12.55
N LEU A 13 25.29 3.74 13.75
CA LEU A 13 25.27 5.15 14.14
C LEU A 13 26.38 5.51 15.13
N PHE A 14 26.93 4.51 15.82
CA PHE A 14 27.96 4.65 16.85
C PHE A 14 28.76 3.36 16.95
N LEU A 15 30.08 3.47 17.13
CA LEU A 15 30.98 2.33 17.30
C LEU A 15 32.17 2.76 18.17
N ASP A 16 32.47 2.00 19.23
CA ASP A 16 33.68 2.14 20.07
C ASP A 16 34.01 3.59 20.48
N GLY A 17 33.04 4.29 21.06
CA GLY A 17 33.21 5.66 21.54
C GLY A 17 33.05 6.73 20.45
N ARG A 18 32.84 6.35 19.18
CA ARG A 18 32.78 7.28 18.05
C ARG A 18 31.38 7.36 17.45
N SER A 19 30.88 8.58 17.33
CA SER A 19 29.66 8.88 16.58
C SER A 19 29.92 8.80 15.08
N LEU A 20 29.06 8.10 14.36
CA LEU A 20 29.13 7.94 12.91
C LEU A 20 28.09 8.78 12.16
N LEU A 21 27.33 9.63 12.87
CA LEU A 21 26.25 10.41 12.26
C LEU A 21 26.72 11.29 11.09
N ARG A 22 27.95 11.83 11.18
CA ARG A 22 28.57 12.67 10.15
C ARG A 22 29.37 11.88 9.11
N ALA A 23 29.54 10.57 9.28
CA ALA A 23 30.23 9.72 8.30
C ALA A 23 29.32 9.45 7.09
N LYS A 24 29.92 9.22 5.92
CA LYS A 24 29.19 8.85 4.69
C LYS A 24 28.54 7.48 4.84
N TYR A 25 27.40 7.27 4.20
CA TYR A 25 26.71 5.98 4.23
C TYR A 25 27.60 4.82 3.76
N SER A 26 28.44 5.03 2.74
CA SER A 26 29.42 4.02 2.29
C SER A 26 30.32 3.53 3.42
N ASP A 27 30.81 4.45 4.24
CA ASP A 27 31.78 4.15 5.30
C ASP A 27 31.08 3.45 6.47
N ARG A 28 29.88 3.94 6.85
CA ARG A 28 29.04 3.29 7.87
C ARG A 28 28.65 1.88 7.45
N ARG A 29 28.26 1.70 6.18
CA ARG A 29 27.87 0.38 5.66
C ARG A 29 29.01 -0.62 5.73
N ARG A 30 30.22 -0.23 5.33
CA ARG A 30 31.41 -1.09 5.41
C ARG A 30 31.71 -1.53 6.84
N LEU A 31 31.59 -0.62 7.81
CA LEU A 31 31.76 -0.95 9.24
C LEU A 31 30.68 -1.93 9.71
N LEU A 32 29.43 -1.71 9.32
CA LEU A 32 28.31 -2.60 9.66
C LEU A 32 28.50 -4.01 9.09
N GLU A 33 28.96 -4.14 7.84
CA GLU A 33 29.23 -5.42 7.19
C GLU A 33 30.37 -6.17 7.88
N ALA A 34 31.47 -5.47 8.20
CA ALA A 34 32.59 -6.06 8.94
C ALA A 34 32.16 -6.60 10.32
N LEU A 35 31.24 -5.92 11.02
CA LEU A 35 30.70 -6.42 12.28
C LEU A 35 29.83 -7.68 12.09
N ALA A 36 29.11 -7.78 10.98
CA ALA A 36 28.26 -8.94 10.68
C ALA A 36 29.07 -10.21 10.43
N GLU A 37 30.28 -10.10 9.87
CA GLU A 37 31.19 -11.22 9.63
C GLU A 37 31.60 -11.94 10.93
N HIS A 38 31.57 -11.24 12.06
CA HIS A 38 31.90 -11.81 13.37
C HIS A 38 30.71 -12.51 14.05
N GLY A 39 29.55 -12.58 13.38
CA GLY A 39 28.35 -13.26 13.84
C GLY A 39 27.46 -12.43 14.75
N GLY A 40 26.23 -12.90 14.96
CA GLY A 40 25.26 -12.29 15.88
C GLY A 40 24.44 -11.12 15.32
N LEU A 41 24.76 -10.61 14.13
CA LEU A 41 24.02 -9.53 13.47
C LEU A 41 23.56 -9.92 12.07
N ILE A 42 22.26 -9.83 11.80
CA ILE A 42 21.73 -10.01 10.44
C ILE A 42 21.86 -8.68 9.72
N VAL A 43 22.74 -8.61 8.73
CA VAL A 43 22.90 -7.45 7.84
C VAL A 43 22.54 -7.88 6.42
N PRO A 44 21.34 -7.52 5.91
CA PRO A 44 20.94 -7.87 4.55
C PRO A 44 21.92 -7.32 3.53
N ALA A 45 22.25 -8.11 2.50
CA ALA A 45 23.11 -7.68 1.40
C ALA A 45 22.51 -6.48 0.67
N GLN A 46 23.37 -5.62 0.12
CA GLN A 46 22.93 -4.58 -0.81
C GLN A 46 22.51 -5.22 -2.13
N LEU A 47 21.64 -4.54 -2.86
CA LEU A 47 21.31 -4.92 -4.23
C LEU A 47 22.34 -4.31 -5.17
N ASP A 48 22.89 -5.14 -6.04
CA ASP A 48 23.73 -4.71 -7.16
C ASP A 48 22.86 -4.08 -8.26
N GLY A 49 23.52 -3.44 -9.23
CA GLY A 49 22.86 -2.81 -10.37
C GLY A 49 22.34 -1.40 -10.08
N ASP A 50 21.55 -0.89 -11.01
CA ASP A 50 20.88 0.41 -10.90
C ASP A 50 19.48 0.33 -10.26
N GLY A 51 18.78 1.47 -10.22
CA GLY A 51 17.46 1.55 -9.58
C GLY A 51 16.41 0.60 -10.18
N PRO A 52 16.20 0.62 -11.50
CA PRO A 52 15.34 -0.33 -12.20
C PRO A 52 15.69 -1.80 -11.93
N GLU A 53 16.97 -2.19 -12.02
CA GLU A 53 17.41 -3.56 -11.76
C GLU A 53 17.12 -4.00 -10.32
N ALA A 54 17.38 -3.12 -9.34
CA ALA A 54 17.09 -3.37 -7.94
C ALA A 54 15.58 -3.56 -7.67
N LEU A 55 14.73 -2.79 -8.35
CA LEU A 55 13.27 -2.92 -8.25
C LEU A 55 12.77 -4.25 -8.84
N GLU A 56 13.29 -4.66 -10.00
CA GLU A 56 12.92 -5.93 -10.61
C GLU A 56 13.43 -7.12 -9.79
N PHE A 57 14.61 -7.02 -9.19
CA PHE A 57 15.08 -8.01 -8.22
C PHE A 57 14.16 -8.11 -7.01
N ALA A 58 13.79 -6.97 -6.41
CA ALA A 58 12.86 -6.93 -5.28
C ALA A 58 11.48 -7.51 -5.67
N ARG A 59 11.02 -7.28 -6.90
CA ARG A 59 9.77 -7.85 -7.45
C ARG A 59 9.85 -9.38 -7.54
N ALA A 60 10.94 -9.91 -8.09
CA ALA A 60 11.16 -11.36 -8.19
C ALA A 60 11.22 -12.03 -6.80
N LYS A 61 11.76 -11.34 -5.80
CA LYS A 61 11.80 -11.80 -4.40
C LYS A 61 10.50 -11.56 -3.61
N ARG A 62 9.48 -10.93 -4.23
CA ARG A 62 8.22 -10.52 -3.59
C ARG A 62 8.42 -9.62 -2.35
N TRP A 63 9.43 -8.76 -2.38
CA TRP A 63 9.64 -7.76 -1.34
C TRP A 63 8.70 -6.55 -1.51
N GLU A 64 8.54 -5.73 -0.45
CA GLU A 64 7.70 -4.52 -0.51
C GLU A 64 8.23 -3.49 -1.54
N GLY A 65 9.54 -3.50 -1.78
CA GLY A 65 10.23 -2.57 -2.66
C GLY A 65 11.68 -2.38 -2.20
N VAL A 66 12.24 -1.21 -2.48
CA VAL A 66 13.64 -0.88 -2.19
C VAL A 66 13.76 0.43 -1.41
N ILE A 67 14.88 0.59 -0.71
CA ILE A 67 15.30 1.86 -0.13
C ILE A 67 16.65 2.22 -0.74
N ALA A 68 16.66 3.20 -1.63
CA ALA A 68 17.88 3.77 -2.18
C ALA A 68 18.46 4.78 -1.18
N LYS A 69 19.74 4.61 -0.83
CA LYS A 69 20.47 5.52 0.06
C LYS A 69 21.66 6.11 -0.68
N LYS A 70 21.74 7.44 -0.73
CA LYS A 70 22.85 8.13 -1.39
C LYS A 70 24.17 7.82 -0.69
N ARG A 71 25.18 7.31 -1.42
CA ARG A 71 26.44 6.78 -0.87
C ARG A 71 27.21 7.77 0.01
N ASP A 72 27.20 9.04 -0.38
CA ASP A 72 27.89 10.14 0.31
C ASP A 72 27.05 10.82 1.40
N SER A 73 25.84 10.32 1.69
CA SER A 73 24.95 10.95 2.69
C SER A 73 25.33 10.66 4.14
N THR A 74 25.18 11.67 4.99
CA THR A 74 25.24 11.55 6.45
C THR A 74 23.91 11.07 7.02
N TYR A 75 23.92 10.57 8.25
CA TYR A 75 22.70 10.20 8.96
C TYR A 75 22.10 11.45 9.63
N GLN A 76 20.80 11.69 9.42
CA GLN A 76 20.10 12.87 9.94
C GLN A 76 18.97 12.44 10.88
N PRO A 77 19.23 12.35 12.20
CA PRO A 77 18.23 11.89 13.17
C PRO A 77 16.95 12.74 13.12
N GLY A 78 15.80 12.07 13.09
CA GLY A 78 14.49 12.73 13.11
C GLY A 78 14.12 13.51 11.85
N ARG A 79 14.90 13.46 10.76
CA ARG A 79 14.60 14.20 9.52
C ARG A 79 14.26 13.29 8.36
N ARG A 80 13.21 13.68 7.61
CA ARG A 80 12.92 13.14 6.29
C ARG A 80 13.88 13.76 5.28
N SER A 81 14.86 12.99 4.83
CA SER A 81 15.90 13.44 3.89
C SER A 81 15.60 12.98 2.47
N ALA A 82 15.97 13.79 1.47
CA ALA A 82 15.97 13.39 0.06
C ALA A 82 17.08 12.37 -0.26
N SER A 83 18.02 12.13 0.66
CA SER A 83 19.10 11.15 0.47
C SER A 83 18.64 9.71 0.62
N TRP A 84 17.46 9.47 1.19
CA TRP A 84 16.86 8.14 1.35
C TRP A 84 15.52 8.12 0.62
N ILE A 85 15.43 7.31 -0.43
CA ILE A 85 14.25 7.20 -1.26
C ILE A 85 13.69 5.80 -1.07
N LYS A 86 12.49 5.71 -0.49
CA LYS A 86 11.72 4.46 -0.46
C LYS A 86 10.88 4.39 -1.72
N ASP A 87 11.11 3.37 -2.53
CA ASP A 87 10.26 3.06 -3.66
C ASP A 87 9.57 1.71 -3.43
N LYS A 88 8.24 1.68 -3.63
CA LYS A 88 7.40 0.52 -3.32
C LYS A 88 6.95 -0.13 -4.60
N ILE A 89 6.95 -1.46 -4.60
CA ILE A 89 6.34 -2.25 -5.65
C ILE A 89 4.84 -2.30 -5.37
N TRP A 90 4.06 -1.69 -6.25
CA TRP A 90 2.61 -1.69 -6.18
C TRP A 90 2.06 -2.82 -7.04
N LYS A 91 1.04 -3.51 -6.52
CA LYS A 91 0.19 -4.41 -7.28
C LYS A 91 -1.07 -3.66 -7.71
N THR A 92 -1.73 -4.19 -8.73
CA THR A 92 -3.03 -3.70 -9.21
C THR A 92 -4.07 -4.80 -9.05
N GLN A 93 -5.32 -4.40 -8.84
CA GLN A 93 -6.45 -5.33 -8.74
C GLN A 93 -7.68 -4.63 -9.30
N GLU A 94 -8.37 -5.28 -10.23
CA GLU A 94 -9.72 -4.91 -10.63
C GLU A 94 -10.69 -5.19 -9.47
N VAL A 95 -11.62 -4.28 -9.21
CA VAL A 95 -12.54 -4.35 -8.07
C VAL A 95 -13.93 -3.85 -8.48
N VAL A 96 -14.97 -4.37 -7.84
CA VAL A 96 -16.34 -3.89 -8.01
C VAL A 96 -16.71 -2.93 -6.88
N ILE A 97 -17.33 -1.81 -7.21
CA ILE A 97 -17.82 -0.84 -6.22
C ILE A 97 -19.16 -1.36 -5.67
N GLY A 98 -19.20 -1.66 -4.36
CA GLY A 98 -20.42 -2.06 -3.65
C GLY A 98 -21.04 -0.96 -2.78
N GLY A 99 -20.35 0.17 -2.63
CA GLY A 99 -20.87 1.31 -1.89
C GLY A 99 -19.87 2.45 -1.77
N TRP A 100 -20.27 3.52 -1.10
CA TRP A 100 -19.41 4.65 -0.77
C TRP A 100 -19.81 5.26 0.56
N ARG A 101 -18.89 6.00 1.18
CA ARG A 101 -19.14 6.75 2.42
C ARG A 101 -18.74 8.21 2.25
N ALA A 102 -19.41 9.09 2.98
CA ALA A 102 -19.05 10.50 3.01
C ALA A 102 -17.69 10.74 3.71
N GLY A 103 -17.01 11.81 3.33
CA GLY A 103 -15.78 12.25 4.01
C GLY A 103 -16.10 13.05 5.26
N GLU A 104 -15.36 12.84 6.34
CA GLU A 104 -15.41 13.70 7.52
C GLU A 104 -14.51 14.92 7.25
N GLY A 105 -15.12 16.09 6.98
CA GLY A 105 -14.43 17.37 6.81
C GLY A 105 -14.16 17.80 5.36
N GLY A 106 -14.74 18.95 4.98
CA GLY A 106 -14.27 19.86 3.92
C GLY A 106 -14.33 19.43 2.45
N ARG A 107 -14.45 18.14 2.11
CA ARG A 107 -14.56 17.72 0.70
C ARG A 107 -15.95 18.04 0.16
N THR A 108 -16.01 18.99 -0.77
CA THR A 108 -17.26 19.46 -1.43
C THR A 108 -17.94 18.37 -2.25
N SER A 109 -17.18 17.39 -2.77
CA SER A 109 -17.69 16.30 -3.60
C SER A 109 -18.51 15.27 -2.83
N GLY A 110 -18.34 15.15 -1.51
CA GLY A 110 -19.16 14.30 -0.65
C GLY A 110 -18.81 12.81 -0.63
N ILE A 111 -17.89 12.30 -1.46
CA ILE A 111 -17.33 10.94 -1.32
C ILE A 111 -16.00 10.99 -0.56
N GLY A 112 -15.94 10.30 0.57
CA GLY A 112 -14.74 10.12 1.38
C GLY A 112 -13.99 8.82 1.09
N ALA A 113 -14.73 7.73 0.80
CA ALA A 113 -14.15 6.47 0.36
C ALA A 113 -15.17 5.62 -0.42
N LEU A 114 -14.66 4.74 -1.29
CA LEU A 114 -15.42 3.66 -1.93
C LEU A 114 -15.27 2.37 -1.13
N MET A 115 -16.32 1.57 -1.09
CA MET A 115 -16.36 0.22 -0.51
C MET A 115 -16.23 -0.79 -1.67
N LEU A 116 -15.20 -1.62 -1.62
CA LEU A 116 -14.79 -2.45 -2.75
C LEU A 116 -15.01 -3.93 -2.45
N GLY A 117 -15.32 -4.70 -3.48
CA GLY A 117 -15.36 -6.15 -3.37
C GLY A 117 -14.96 -6.88 -4.64
N ILE A 118 -14.71 -8.18 -4.48
CA ILE A 118 -14.49 -9.13 -5.56
C ILE A 118 -15.75 -10.00 -5.67
N PRO A 119 -16.32 -10.18 -6.88
CA PRO A 119 -17.48 -11.04 -7.08
C PRO A 119 -17.25 -12.47 -6.61
N THR A 120 -18.31 -13.07 -6.07
CA THR A 120 -18.45 -14.48 -5.71
C THR A 120 -19.87 -14.91 -6.02
N ASP A 121 -20.17 -16.20 -5.94
CA ASP A 121 -21.53 -16.73 -6.19
C ASP A 121 -22.61 -16.11 -5.30
N GLY A 122 -22.25 -15.64 -4.10
CA GLY A 122 -23.19 -15.05 -3.12
C GLY A 122 -23.23 -13.51 -3.11
N GLY A 123 -22.51 -12.84 -4.01
CA GLY A 123 -22.34 -11.39 -4.02
C GLY A 123 -20.87 -10.97 -3.88
N LEU A 124 -20.60 -9.77 -3.40
CA LEU A 124 -19.24 -9.24 -3.28
C LEU A 124 -18.55 -9.70 -1.99
N GLN A 125 -17.42 -10.40 -2.10
CA GLN A 125 -16.47 -10.49 -0.99
C GLN A 125 -15.88 -9.10 -0.77
N PHE A 126 -16.16 -8.48 0.39
CA PHE A 126 -15.56 -7.18 0.72
C PHE A 126 -14.02 -7.31 0.71
N VAL A 127 -13.30 -6.34 0.15
CA VAL A 127 -11.82 -6.34 0.12
C VAL A 127 -11.21 -5.08 0.75
N GLY A 128 -12.05 -4.28 1.40
CA GLY A 128 -11.66 -3.05 2.07
C GLY A 128 -12.19 -1.81 1.36
N ARG A 129 -11.82 -0.66 1.91
CA ARG A 129 -12.23 0.66 1.41
C ARG A 129 -11.05 1.44 0.86
N VAL A 130 -11.31 2.32 -0.11
CA VAL A 130 -10.29 3.21 -0.68
C VAL A 130 -10.73 4.67 -0.58
N GLY A 131 -9.90 5.49 0.07
CA GLY A 131 -10.17 6.93 0.31
C GLY A 131 -9.12 7.88 -0.25
N THR A 132 -8.17 7.35 -1.03
CA THR A 132 -7.04 8.09 -1.64
C THR A 132 -6.94 7.76 -3.14
N GLY A 133 -6.17 8.55 -3.89
CA GLY A 133 -5.98 8.36 -5.34
C GLY A 133 -7.02 9.07 -6.21
N PHE A 134 -7.86 9.91 -5.62
CA PHE A 134 -8.87 10.67 -6.35
C PHE A 134 -8.46 12.14 -6.53
N THR A 135 -8.84 12.72 -7.67
CA THR A 135 -8.93 14.17 -7.82
C THR A 135 -10.35 14.63 -7.42
N GLU A 136 -10.55 15.89 -7.04
CA GLU A 136 -11.90 16.39 -6.71
C GLU A 136 -12.87 16.26 -7.90
N LYS A 137 -12.39 16.48 -9.13
CA LYS A 137 -13.18 16.24 -10.35
C LYS A 137 -13.60 14.78 -10.47
N ALA A 138 -12.71 13.84 -10.18
CA ALA A 138 -13.01 12.41 -10.20
C ALA A 138 -14.06 12.03 -9.14
N LEU A 139 -13.96 12.57 -7.92
CA LEU A 139 -14.96 12.35 -6.86
C LEU A 139 -16.34 12.88 -7.25
N ALA A 140 -16.40 14.10 -7.81
CA ALA A 140 -17.66 14.68 -8.26
C ALA A 140 -18.30 13.87 -9.41
N SER A 141 -17.49 13.36 -10.34
CA SER A 141 -17.95 12.47 -11.41
C SER A 141 -18.46 11.14 -10.85
N LEU A 142 -17.69 10.51 -9.97
CA LEU A 142 -18.06 9.24 -9.34
C LEU A 142 -19.39 9.34 -8.61
N LYS A 143 -19.62 10.43 -7.87
CA LYS A 143 -20.90 10.64 -7.16
C LYS A 143 -22.08 10.67 -8.13
N LYS A 144 -21.97 11.38 -9.25
CA LYS A 144 -23.04 11.41 -10.27
C LYS A 144 -23.29 10.03 -10.87
N THR A 145 -22.24 9.25 -11.13
CA THR A 145 -22.35 7.90 -11.69
C THR A 145 -22.94 6.91 -10.69
N LEU A 146 -22.64 7.05 -9.39
CA LEU A 146 -23.08 6.13 -8.34
C LEU A 146 -24.49 6.43 -7.80
N GLU A 147 -24.95 7.69 -7.86
CA GLU A 147 -26.27 8.09 -7.37
C GLU A 147 -27.45 7.26 -7.95
N PRO A 148 -27.55 6.99 -9.27
CA PRO A 148 -28.63 6.17 -9.81
C PRO A 148 -28.51 4.67 -9.46
N LEU A 149 -27.38 4.24 -8.92
CA LEU A 149 -27.12 2.85 -8.53
C LEU A 149 -27.43 2.60 -7.05
N ARG A 150 -27.84 3.62 -6.29
CA ARG A 150 -28.14 3.48 -4.86
C ARG A 150 -29.17 2.37 -4.61
N THR A 151 -28.93 1.63 -3.55
CA THR A 151 -29.81 0.56 -3.06
C THR A 151 -29.74 0.49 -1.55
N ASP A 152 -30.80 0.00 -0.92
CA ASP A 152 -30.84 -0.28 0.53
C ASP A 152 -30.23 -1.66 0.85
N GLU A 153 -30.13 -2.54 -0.14
CA GLU A 153 -29.57 -3.88 0.00
C GLU A 153 -28.04 -3.86 -0.10
N SER A 154 -27.37 -4.51 0.85
CA SER A 154 -25.91 -4.63 0.79
C SER A 154 -25.52 -5.65 -0.27
N PRO A 155 -24.63 -5.32 -1.23
CA PRO A 155 -24.13 -6.29 -2.20
C PRO A 155 -23.04 -7.20 -1.62
N PHE A 156 -22.63 -7.02 -0.37
CA PHE A 156 -21.53 -7.76 0.23
C PHE A 156 -22.00 -9.06 0.89
N THR A 157 -21.26 -10.16 0.67
CA THR A 157 -21.56 -11.47 1.27
C THR A 157 -21.44 -11.48 2.80
N THR A 158 -20.55 -10.64 3.33
CA THR A 158 -20.37 -10.47 4.77
C THR A 158 -20.88 -9.11 5.20
N ARG A 159 -21.62 -9.06 6.31
CA ARG A 159 -22.01 -7.82 6.95
C ARG A 159 -20.77 -6.98 7.27
N LEU A 160 -20.74 -5.73 6.80
CA LEU A 160 -19.70 -4.79 7.17
C LEU A 160 -19.76 -4.52 8.67
N THR A 161 -18.59 -4.41 9.32
CA THR A 161 -18.47 -4.24 10.77
C THR A 161 -17.63 -3.02 11.15
N GLY A 162 -17.84 -2.49 12.35
CA GLY A 162 -17.00 -1.43 12.91
C GLY A 162 -17.00 -0.15 12.07
N PRO A 163 -15.83 0.48 11.83
CA PRO A 163 -15.73 1.72 11.06
C PRO A 163 -16.20 1.61 9.60
N ASP A 164 -16.23 0.40 9.04
CA ASP A 164 -16.61 0.17 7.65
C ASP A 164 -18.13 0.03 7.48
N ALA A 165 -18.89 -0.16 8.56
CA ALA A 165 -20.36 -0.22 8.51
C ALA A 165 -21.03 1.16 8.60
N LYS A 166 -20.33 2.15 9.17
CA LYS A 166 -20.92 3.44 9.54
C LYS A 166 -21.05 4.35 8.33
N GLY A 167 -22.28 4.78 8.05
CA GLY A 167 -22.56 5.82 7.03
C GLY A 167 -22.25 5.39 5.60
N VAL A 168 -22.37 4.09 5.30
CA VAL A 168 -22.22 3.56 3.94
C VAL A 168 -23.54 3.73 3.19
N THR A 169 -23.46 4.31 2.00
CA THR A 169 -24.49 4.25 0.98
C THR A 169 -24.15 3.10 0.05
N TYR A 170 -24.97 2.05 0.03
CA TYR A 170 -24.77 0.91 -0.87
C TYR A 170 -25.17 1.27 -2.30
N VAL A 171 -24.53 0.60 -3.26
CA VAL A 171 -24.87 0.70 -4.69
C VAL A 171 -24.96 -0.69 -5.29
N ARG A 172 -25.75 -0.84 -6.36
CA ARG A 172 -25.77 -2.06 -7.18
C ARG A 172 -24.36 -2.32 -7.73
N PRO A 173 -23.87 -3.58 -7.67
CA PRO A 173 -22.47 -3.92 -7.97
C PRO A 173 -22.21 -3.97 -9.48
N GLU A 174 -22.42 -2.85 -10.18
CA GLU A 174 -22.38 -2.75 -11.64
C GLU A 174 -21.08 -2.13 -12.16
N LEU A 175 -20.37 -1.38 -11.32
CA LEU A 175 -19.19 -0.61 -11.74
C LEU A 175 -17.90 -1.28 -11.32
N VAL A 176 -17.06 -1.57 -12.32
CA VAL A 176 -15.67 -1.99 -12.12
C VAL A 176 -14.77 -0.79 -12.07
N GLY A 177 -13.77 -0.85 -11.20
CA GLY A 177 -12.61 0.01 -11.28
C GLY A 177 -11.35 -0.72 -10.88
N GLU A 178 -10.28 0.03 -10.75
CA GLU A 178 -8.97 -0.52 -10.45
C GLU A 178 -8.35 0.22 -9.29
N VAL A 179 -7.66 -0.53 -8.44
CA VAL A 179 -6.86 0.01 -7.35
C VAL A 179 -5.43 -0.47 -7.46
N ARG A 180 -4.50 0.37 -7.03
CA ARG A 180 -3.17 -0.10 -6.64
C ARG A 180 -3.14 -0.37 -5.16
N PHE A 181 -2.37 -1.36 -4.73
CA PHE A 181 -2.25 -1.76 -3.32
C PHE A 181 -0.87 -2.38 -3.06
N SER A 182 -0.46 -2.47 -1.78
CA SER A 182 0.85 -3.03 -1.42
C SER A 182 0.81 -4.55 -1.28
N GLU A 183 -0.21 -5.08 -0.59
CA GLU A 183 -0.35 -6.52 -0.34
C GLU A 183 -1.80 -6.89 -0.02
N ARG A 184 -2.13 -8.16 -0.26
CA ARG A 184 -3.37 -8.80 0.21
C ARG A 184 -3.10 -9.37 1.60
N THR A 185 -3.94 -9.03 2.56
CA THR A 185 -3.86 -9.58 3.93
C THR A 185 -4.39 -11.01 3.98
N SER A 186 -4.13 -11.72 5.08
CA SER A 186 -4.61 -13.11 5.28
C SER A 186 -6.13 -13.22 5.37
N ASP A 187 -6.83 -12.11 5.65
CA ASP A 187 -8.29 -11.98 5.63
C ASP A 187 -8.83 -11.34 4.34
N ASP A 188 -8.04 -11.40 3.26
CA ASP A 188 -8.42 -10.98 1.91
C ASP A 188 -8.76 -9.49 1.75
N ARG A 189 -8.01 -8.63 2.44
CA ARG A 189 -8.12 -7.16 2.31
C ARG A 189 -6.94 -6.58 1.55
N LEU A 190 -7.21 -5.49 0.83
CA LEU A 190 -6.19 -4.72 0.13
C LEU A 190 -5.54 -3.72 1.10
N ARG A 191 -4.24 -3.91 1.38
CA ARG A 191 -3.48 -3.00 2.24
C ARG A 191 -2.96 -1.79 1.46
N GLN A 192 -3.09 -0.61 2.07
CA GLN A 192 -2.63 0.67 1.49
C GLN A 192 -3.18 0.93 0.08
N ALA A 193 -4.43 0.56 -0.17
CA ALA A 193 -5.07 0.73 -1.46
C ALA A 193 -5.24 2.21 -1.84
N SER A 194 -5.10 2.51 -3.14
CA SER A 194 -5.29 3.82 -3.74
C SER A 194 -5.98 3.67 -5.09
N TRP A 195 -7.01 4.49 -5.35
CA TRP A 195 -7.84 4.41 -6.54
C TRP A 195 -7.04 4.78 -7.80
N ARG A 196 -7.21 3.99 -8.87
CA ARG A 196 -6.62 4.29 -10.19
C ARG A 196 -7.64 4.78 -11.19
N GLY A 197 -8.90 4.36 -11.10
CA GLY A 197 -9.94 4.79 -12.03
C GLY A 197 -11.07 3.77 -12.18
N LEU A 198 -12.14 4.19 -12.85
CA LEU A 198 -13.15 3.27 -13.35
C LEU A 198 -12.60 2.50 -14.56
N ARG A 199 -13.09 1.29 -14.77
CA ARG A 199 -12.80 0.41 -15.91
C ARG A 199 -14.10 0.15 -16.68
N PRO A 200 -14.58 1.11 -17.48
CA PRO A 200 -15.84 0.97 -18.23
C PRO A 200 -15.76 -0.10 -19.33
N ASP A 201 -14.54 -0.58 -19.62
CA ASP A 201 -14.23 -1.69 -20.51
C ASP A 201 -14.46 -3.07 -19.87
N LYS A 202 -14.76 -3.13 -18.56
CA LYS A 202 -14.91 -4.36 -17.79
C LYS A 202 -16.31 -4.50 -17.21
N VAL A 203 -16.77 -5.74 -17.11
CA VAL A 203 -18.02 -6.08 -16.41
C VAL A 203 -17.72 -6.78 -15.08
N PRO A 204 -18.58 -6.63 -14.05
CA PRO A 204 -18.35 -7.22 -12.73
C PRO A 204 -18.04 -8.72 -12.77
N GLY A 205 -18.70 -9.51 -13.60
CA GLY A 205 -18.50 -10.96 -13.68
C GLY A 205 -17.11 -11.40 -14.17
N GLU A 206 -16.30 -10.51 -14.72
CA GLU A 206 -14.91 -10.79 -15.14
C GLU A 206 -13.89 -10.52 -14.04
N VAL A 207 -14.30 -9.87 -12.96
CA VAL A 207 -13.39 -9.46 -11.88
C VAL A 207 -13.10 -10.66 -10.99
N VAL A 208 -11.84 -11.08 -10.97
CA VAL A 208 -11.31 -12.14 -10.11
C VAL A 208 -10.06 -11.67 -9.38
N TRP A 209 -9.63 -12.42 -8.36
CA TRP A 209 -8.34 -12.16 -7.72
C TRP A 209 -7.18 -12.40 -8.69
N GLU A 210 -6.28 -11.42 -8.78
CA GLU A 210 -5.03 -11.45 -9.56
C GLU A 210 -3.80 -11.83 -8.71
#